data_AF-A0A3C0QLE7-F1
#
_entry.id   AF-A0A3C0QLE7-F1
#
_cell.length_a   1.000
_cell.length_b   1.000
_cell.length_c   1.000
_cell.angle_alpha   90.00
_cell.angle_beta   90.00
_cell.angle_gamma   90.00
#
_symmetry.space_group_name_H-M   'P 1'
#
loop_
_entity.id
_entity.type
_entity.pdbx_description
1 polymer ?
#
loop_
_entity_poly.entity_id
_entity_poly.type
_entity_poly.pdbx_seq_one_letter_code
_entity_poly.pdbx_strand_id
1 'polypeptide(L)'
;MGKIIRTIIPFVLFTIIFCFGCTKEISEEIKQNQPEPKIYEASIGSIAKTELAQLIPWEDNAISINIPIGWNIYIRGECSTKSLLSRDPYSELKQLFYFSEAGPVYTSQQMKENDKDYMDMGGYDILWFESPVVNPLTAENYLMNFGILARTSFFQQAFPEVPIIDEVKIINKQSIADKPSYISDAKLIRAEFRQNNKLGEGYFYIVTADIFGLGYGMMFTGITAPKGLLDLIVPSLLQSLKSFTVSSEYVDACIRAQNNAATGALEAGRILDKSSDTIMEVWENKLESEQRISEKQSAAILGYSRLYNPQTDEVYEITPEFYEYYQNHSNEFELDYLQEMPDDKWSYAPLNGAHYIK
;
A
#
# COMPACT_ATOMS: atom_id res chain seq x y z
N MET A 1 27.04 -66.83 24.40
CA MET A 1 26.78 -66.40 25.79
C MET A 1 26.63 -64.88 25.76
N GLY A 2 25.61 -64.19 26.25
CA GLY A 2 24.27 -64.47 26.77
C GLY A 2 23.34 -63.35 26.23
N LYS A 3 22.11 -63.69 25.82
CA LYS A 3 20.82 -63.55 26.54
C LYS A 3 20.42 -62.09 26.89
N ILE A 4 19.48 -61.47 26.14
CA ILE A 4 17.98 -61.40 26.31
C ILE A 4 17.61 -60.22 27.26
N ILE A 5 16.75 -59.22 26.92
CA ILE A 5 15.26 -59.25 26.91
C ILE A 5 14.58 -58.03 26.23
N ARG A 6 13.66 -58.36 25.29
CA ARG A 6 12.28 -57.87 24.90
C ARG A 6 12.04 -56.39 24.57
N THR A 7 11.26 -56.03 23.53
CA THR A 7 9.80 -56.29 23.35
C THR A 7 9.37 -56.02 21.87
N ILE A 8 8.94 -57.00 21.06
CA ILE A 8 7.57 -57.36 20.54
C ILE A 8 6.70 -56.15 20.10
N ILE A 9 6.25 -56.04 18.82
CA ILE A 9 4.89 -56.37 18.27
C ILE A 9 4.88 -56.23 16.72
N PRO A 10 4.07 -57.01 15.95
CA PRO A 10 4.36 -57.41 14.57
C PRO A 10 3.56 -56.70 13.46
N PHE A 11 4.10 -56.79 12.25
CA PHE A 11 3.49 -56.50 10.95
C PHE A 11 2.28 -57.43 10.68
N VAL A 12 1.13 -56.88 10.32
CA VAL A 12 -0.02 -57.63 9.79
C VAL A 12 -0.34 -57.12 8.38
N LEU A 13 -0.15 -58.01 7.42
CA LEU A 13 -0.68 -57.95 6.06
C LEU A 13 -2.16 -58.39 6.11
N PHE A 14 -3.10 -57.60 5.61
CA PHE A 14 -4.41 -58.13 5.22
C PHE A 14 -5.01 -57.32 4.07
N THR A 15 -5.11 -57.98 2.93
CA THR A 15 -5.92 -57.64 1.76
C THR A 15 -7.39 -57.60 2.13
N ILE A 16 -8.12 -56.52 1.78
CA ILE A 16 -9.59 -56.51 1.77
C ILE A 16 -10.09 -56.20 0.36
N ILE A 17 -10.94 -57.13 -0.06
CA ILE A 17 -11.63 -57.32 -1.32
C ILE A 17 -12.61 -56.17 -1.60
N PHE A 18 -12.64 -55.74 -2.87
CA PHE A 18 -13.63 -54.83 -3.43
C PHE A 18 -15.05 -55.43 -3.33
N CYS A 19 -15.93 -54.75 -2.62
CA CYS A 19 -17.38 -54.93 -2.73
C CYS A 19 -17.95 -53.71 -3.45
N PHE A 20 -17.91 -53.72 -4.79
CA PHE A 20 -18.65 -52.77 -5.63
C PHE A 20 -20.12 -53.18 -5.62
N GLY A 21 -20.93 -52.53 -4.80
CA GLY A 21 -22.37 -52.71 -4.86
C GLY A 21 -23.11 -52.35 -3.58
N CYS A 22 -22.92 -51.13 -3.04
CA CYS A 22 -23.82 -50.59 -2.01
C CYS A 22 -23.69 -49.08 -1.76
N THR A 23 -23.39 -48.26 -2.78
CA THR A 23 -23.24 -46.79 -2.59
C THR A 23 -24.02 -45.94 -3.59
N LYS A 24 -25.06 -46.49 -4.24
CA LYS A 24 -25.86 -45.72 -5.20
C LYS A 24 -27.13 -45.10 -4.61
N GLU A 25 -27.61 -45.54 -3.45
CA GLU A 25 -28.87 -45.04 -2.86
C GLU A 25 -28.70 -43.97 -1.77
N ILE A 26 -27.48 -43.72 -1.26
CA ILE A 26 -27.27 -42.70 -0.20
C ILE A 26 -26.89 -41.32 -0.79
N SER A 27 -26.48 -41.23 -2.07
CA SER A 27 -26.02 -39.96 -2.66
C SER A 27 -27.14 -39.08 -3.23
N GLU A 28 -28.34 -39.63 -3.48
CA GLU A 28 -29.44 -38.84 -4.06
C GLU A 28 -30.33 -38.19 -2.99
N GLU A 29 -30.47 -38.79 -1.80
CA GLU A 29 -31.34 -38.24 -0.75
C GLU A 29 -30.72 -37.03 -0.01
N ILE A 30 -29.38 -36.88 -0.03
CA ILE A 30 -28.68 -35.76 0.62
C ILE A 30 -28.73 -34.46 -0.22
N LYS A 31 -28.96 -34.54 -1.54
CA LYS A 31 -28.98 -33.35 -2.41
C LYS A 31 -30.26 -32.52 -2.32
N GLN A 32 -31.35 -33.06 -1.77
CA GLN A 32 -32.67 -32.44 -1.90
C GLN A 32 -33.11 -31.58 -0.70
N ASN A 33 -32.27 -31.45 0.34
CA ASN A 33 -32.63 -30.74 1.58
C ASN A 33 -31.56 -29.79 2.14
N GLN A 34 -30.61 -29.32 1.31
CA GLN A 34 -29.77 -28.18 1.72
C GLN A 34 -30.34 -26.89 1.14
N PRO A 35 -30.69 -25.88 1.96
CA PRO A 35 -30.95 -24.55 1.43
C PRO A 35 -29.69 -24.06 0.73
N GLU A 36 -29.85 -23.53 -0.49
CA GLU A 36 -28.75 -22.92 -1.22
C GLU A 36 -28.01 -21.92 -0.31
N PRO A 37 -26.66 -21.94 -0.27
CA PRO A 37 -25.92 -20.95 0.47
C PRO A 37 -26.24 -19.59 -0.14
N LYS A 38 -26.94 -18.74 0.62
CA LYS A 38 -27.03 -17.31 0.30
C LYS A 38 -25.62 -16.76 0.37
N ILE A 39 -24.99 -16.61 -0.79
CA ILE A 39 -23.76 -15.85 -0.94
C ILE A 39 -24.15 -14.39 -0.76
N TYR A 40 -23.90 -13.87 0.44
CA TYR A 40 -23.84 -12.44 0.63
C TYR A 40 -22.49 -12.01 0.06
N GLU A 41 -22.50 -11.34 -1.10
CA GLU A 41 -21.32 -10.64 -1.59
C GLU A 41 -20.96 -9.55 -0.58
N ALA A 42 -20.07 -9.90 0.36
CA ALA A 42 -19.43 -8.92 1.20
C ALA A 42 -18.62 -8.00 0.28
N SER A 43 -18.97 -6.71 0.25
CA SER A 43 -18.21 -5.73 -0.54
C SER A 43 -16.75 -5.79 -0.11
N ILE A 44 -15.82 -5.65 -1.05
CA ILE A 44 -14.37 -5.68 -0.77
C ILE A 44 -14.00 -4.68 0.34
N GLY A 45 -14.75 -3.56 0.47
CA GLY A 45 -14.60 -2.60 1.55
C GLY A 45 -14.96 -3.13 2.96
N SER A 46 -15.83 -4.12 3.08
CA SER A 46 -16.14 -4.78 4.36
C SER A 46 -15.08 -5.79 4.79
N ILE A 47 -14.42 -6.46 3.84
CA ILE A 47 -13.32 -7.42 4.11
C ILE A 47 -12.01 -6.68 4.46
N ALA A 48 -11.77 -5.52 3.85
CA ALA A 48 -10.63 -4.66 4.16
C ALA A 48 -10.61 -4.19 5.65
N LYS A 49 -11.73 -4.32 6.37
CA LYS A 49 -11.87 -3.93 7.78
C LYS A 49 -11.51 -5.02 8.80
N THR A 50 -11.19 -6.27 8.42
CA THR A 50 -11.32 -7.39 9.40
C THR A 50 -10.05 -8.15 9.78
N GLU A 51 -8.87 -7.94 9.19
CA GLU A 51 -7.62 -8.46 9.78
C GLU A 51 -6.51 -7.42 9.77
N LEU A 52 -6.51 -6.54 10.78
CA LEU A 52 -5.34 -5.72 11.08
C LEU A 52 -4.18 -6.65 11.44
N ALA A 53 -3.07 -6.55 10.72
CA ALA A 53 -1.82 -7.18 11.13
C ALA A 53 -1.48 -6.71 12.54
N GLN A 54 -1.30 -7.67 13.46
CA GLN A 54 -0.91 -7.37 14.83
C GLN A 54 0.49 -6.75 14.82
N LEU A 55 0.63 -5.59 15.46
CA LEU A 55 1.91 -4.90 15.59
C LEU A 55 2.56 -5.18 16.94
N ILE A 56 3.88 -5.28 16.94
CA ILE A 56 4.72 -5.40 18.14
C ILE A 56 5.70 -4.23 18.19
N PRO A 57 6.02 -3.70 19.38
CA PRO A 57 7.04 -2.66 19.49
C PRO A 57 8.40 -3.22 19.10
N TRP A 58 9.14 -2.44 18.32
CA TRP A 58 10.54 -2.67 18.02
C TRP A 58 11.30 -1.37 18.27
N GLU A 59 12.48 -1.47 18.89
CA GLU A 59 13.34 -0.33 19.17
C GLU A 59 14.82 -0.71 19.10
N ASP A 60 15.66 0.25 18.71
CA ASP A 60 17.09 0.25 18.97
C ASP A 60 17.50 1.53 19.73
N ASN A 61 18.79 1.83 19.76
CA ASN A 61 19.31 3.02 20.43
C ASN A 61 19.01 4.34 19.70
N ALA A 62 18.50 4.29 18.47
CA ALA A 62 18.28 5.44 17.60
C ALA A 62 16.79 5.68 17.33
N ILE A 63 16.03 4.62 17.05
CA ILE A 63 14.66 4.69 16.57
C ILE A 63 13.76 3.65 17.26
N SER A 64 12.47 3.96 17.37
CA SER A 64 11.45 2.97 17.71
C SER A 64 10.30 3.01 16.72
N ILE A 65 9.69 1.87 16.45
CA ILE A 65 8.56 1.70 15.54
C ILE A 65 7.83 0.39 15.87
N ASN A 66 6.50 0.39 15.83
CA ASN A 66 5.72 -0.83 15.90
C ASN A 66 5.73 -1.51 14.54
N ILE A 67 6.10 -2.79 14.45
CA ILE A 67 6.17 -3.54 13.19
C ILE A 67 5.22 -4.74 13.19
N PRO A 68 4.76 -5.23 12.02
CA PRO A 68 3.94 -6.44 11.97
C PRO A 68 4.67 -7.65 12.56
N ILE A 69 3.94 -8.46 13.32
CA ILE A 69 4.49 -9.66 13.93
C ILE A 69 5.09 -10.60 12.88
N GLY A 70 6.30 -11.08 13.14
CA GLY A 70 7.01 -12.02 12.27
C GLY A 70 7.65 -11.39 11.02
N TRP A 71 7.57 -10.07 10.84
CA TRP A 71 8.30 -9.40 9.76
C TRP A 71 9.78 -9.20 10.13
N ASN A 72 10.63 -9.26 9.13
CA ASN A 72 12.05 -8.92 9.27
C ASN A 72 12.22 -7.41 9.21
N ILE A 73 13.10 -6.85 10.04
CA ILE A 73 13.47 -5.44 10.01
C ILE A 73 14.95 -5.29 9.64
N TYR A 74 15.24 -4.37 8.73
CA TYR A 74 16.57 -4.03 8.24
C TYR A 74 16.77 -2.54 8.43
N ILE A 75 17.88 -2.16 9.08
CA ILE A 75 18.24 -0.77 9.33
C ILE A 75 19.63 -0.52 8.81
N ARG A 76 19.80 0.61 8.12
CA ARG A 76 21.06 1.04 7.51
C ARG A 76 21.24 2.53 7.68
N GLY A 77 22.46 2.99 7.43
CA GLY A 77 22.84 4.39 7.55
C GLY A 77 22.93 4.85 9.00
N GLU A 78 23.35 6.11 9.15
CA GLU A 78 23.46 6.80 10.42
C GLU A 78 23.04 8.27 10.25
N CYS A 79 22.56 8.88 11.34
CA CYS A 79 22.09 10.25 11.41
C CYS A 79 21.11 10.56 10.27
N SER A 80 21.45 11.45 9.34
CA SER A 80 20.60 11.87 8.23
C SER A 80 20.36 10.80 7.16
N THR A 81 21.14 9.70 7.17
CA THR A 81 20.99 8.61 6.21
C THR A 81 20.28 7.40 6.82
N LYS A 82 19.88 7.49 8.10
CA LYS A 82 19.24 6.39 8.84
C LYS A 82 17.95 6.01 8.14
N SER A 83 17.90 4.76 7.69
CA SER A 83 16.83 4.22 6.85
C SER A 83 16.43 2.84 7.33
N LEU A 84 15.17 2.49 7.10
CA LEU A 84 14.60 1.21 7.53
C LEU A 84 13.75 0.55 6.46
N LEU A 85 13.68 -0.77 6.54
CA LEU A 85 12.79 -1.62 5.77
C LEU A 85 12.27 -2.72 6.69
N SER A 86 10.95 -2.84 6.80
CA SER A 86 10.25 -3.98 7.38
C SER A 86 9.62 -4.80 6.25
N ARG A 87 9.85 -6.12 6.22
CA ARG A 87 9.42 -7.00 5.13
C ARG A 87 8.93 -8.34 5.65
N ASP A 88 7.82 -8.81 5.09
CA ASP A 88 7.30 -10.14 5.34
C ASP A 88 8.28 -11.21 4.81
N PRO A 89 8.67 -12.22 5.62
CA PRO A 89 9.63 -13.23 5.20
C PRO A 89 9.09 -14.17 4.10
N TYR A 90 7.76 -14.26 3.93
CA TYR A 90 7.10 -15.14 2.98
C TYR A 90 6.65 -14.41 1.70
N SER A 91 6.55 -13.08 1.73
CA SER A 91 6.28 -12.27 0.55
C SER A 91 7.18 -11.05 0.51
N GLU A 92 8.12 -11.09 -0.42
CA GLU A 92 8.96 -9.94 -0.70
C GLU A 92 8.16 -8.71 -1.11
N LEU A 93 6.93 -8.84 -1.62
CA LEU A 93 6.12 -7.69 -2.01
C LEU A 93 5.41 -7.04 -0.83
N LYS A 94 5.32 -7.69 0.33
CA LYS A 94 4.72 -7.11 1.55
C LYS A 94 5.82 -6.37 2.31
N GLN A 95 5.87 -5.05 2.16
CA GLN A 95 6.91 -4.23 2.75
C GLN A 95 6.38 -2.90 3.27
N LEU A 96 7.06 -2.39 4.28
CA LEU A 96 7.04 -1.01 4.73
C LEU A 96 8.47 -0.51 4.76
N PHE A 97 8.78 0.60 4.11
CA PHE A 97 10.12 1.18 4.16
C PHE A 97 10.11 2.70 4.28
N TYR A 98 11.21 3.22 4.82
CA TYR A 98 11.55 4.63 4.84
C TYR A 98 13.04 4.78 4.55
N PHE A 99 13.36 5.43 3.43
CA PHE A 99 14.70 5.89 3.12
C PHE A 99 14.77 7.39 3.38
N SER A 100 15.62 7.79 4.33
CA SER A 100 15.81 9.23 4.61
C SER A 100 16.45 9.93 3.41
N GLU A 101 17.39 9.25 2.77
CA GLU A 101 18.04 9.65 1.54
C GLU A 101 18.27 8.40 0.68
N ALA A 102 17.90 8.49 -0.60
CA ALA A 102 18.19 7.47 -1.60
C ALA A 102 18.72 8.16 -2.86
N GLY A 103 19.95 7.84 -3.25
CA GLY A 103 20.62 8.51 -4.37
C GLY A 103 22.14 8.37 -4.28
N PRO A 104 22.88 9.07 -5.16
CA PRO A 104 22.36 10.04 -6.12
C PRO A 104 21.87 9.42 -7.45
N VAL A 105 21.01 10.15 -8.15
CA VAL A 105 20.74 10.01 -9.60
C VAL A 105 21.27 11.25 -10.33
N TYR A 106 21.59 11.13 -11.62
CA TYR A 106 21.95 12.30 -12.43
C TYR A 106 20.71 13.09 -12.81
N THR A 107 20.75 14.43 -12.76
CA THR A 107 19.63 15.26 -13.27
C THR A 107 19.84 15.74 -14.71
N SER A 108 20.99 15.44 -15.31
CA SER A 108 21.24 15.66 -16.73
C SER A 108 22.18 14.62 -17.34
N GLN A 109 21.98 14.33 -18.63
CA GLN A 109 22.85 13.46 -19.40
C GLN A 109 24.25 14.08 -19.55
N GLN A 110 24.32 15.40 -19.74
CA GLN A 110 25.59 16.12 -19.87
C GLN A 110 26.48 15.96 -18.64
N MET A 111 25.92 15.99 -17.43
CA MET A 111 26.71 15.80 -16.21
C MET A 111 27.30 14.38 -16.15
N LYS A 112 26.52 13.37 -16.52
CA LYS A 112 27.00 11.98 -16.60
C LYS A 112 28.11 11.83 -17.65
N GLU A 113 28.02 12.53 -18.77
CA GLU A 113 29.07 12.56 -19.79
C GLU A 113 30.33 13.28 -19.31
N ASN A 114 30.21 14.40 -18.59
CA ASN A 114 31.36 15.09 -18.01
C ASN A 114 32.10 14.19 -16.99
N ASP A 115 31.35 13.46 -16.16
CA ASP A 115 31.87 12.48 -15.21
C ASP A 115 32.59 11.33 -15.95
N LYS A 116 32.04 10.87 -17.06
CA LYS A 116 32.69 9.89 -17.94
C LYS A 116 34.01 10.42 -18.50
N ASP A 117 34.01 11.62 -19.08
CA ASP A 117 35.18 12.25 -19.67
C ASP A 117 36.29 12.45 -18.62
N TYR A 118 35.91 12.85 -17.40
CA TYR A 118 36.81 12.97 -16.26
C TYR A 118 37.53 11.65 -15.95
N MET A 119 36.79 10.54 -15.89
CA MET A 119 37.38 9.21 -15.66
C MET A 119 38.24 8.76 -16.85
N ASP A 120 37.80 8.97 -18.09
CA ASP A 120 38.53 8.59 -19.30
C ASP A 120 39.86 9.37 -19.45
N MET A 121 39.95 10.58 -18.89
CA MET A 121 41.17 11.39 -18.82
C MET A 121 42.15 10.99 -17.71
N GLY A 122 41.85 9.91 -16.97
CA GLY A 122 42.68 9.42 -15.85
C GLY A 122 42.30 10.00 -14.49
N GLY A 123 41.09 10.53 -14.36
CA GLY A 123 40.48 10.86 -13.06
C GLY A 123 40.20 9.63 -12.20
N TYR A 124 39.68 9.84 -10.99
CA TYR A 124 39.24 8.75 -10.12
C TYR A 124 37.85 8.22 -10.52
N ASP A 125 37.58 6.95 -10.19
CA ASP A 125 36.28 6.32 -10.42
C ASP A 125 35.17 7.03 -9.63
N ILE A 126 34.10 7.41 -10.33
CA ILE A 126 32.94 8.07 -9.72
C ILE A 126 31.95 7.00 -9.24
N LEU A 127 31.74 6.96 -7.92
CA LEU A 127 30.98 5.91 -7.24
C LEU A 127 29.55 5.71 -7.79
N TRP A 128 28.89 6.79 -8.15
CA TRP A 128 27.50 6.80 -8.64
C TRP A 128 27.39 6.85 -10.16
N PHE A 129 28.47 6.61 -10.90
CA PHE A 129 28.45 6.72 -12.36
C PHE A 129 27.38 5.83 -13.02
N GLU A 130 27.13 4.64 -12.46
CA GLU A 130 26.10 3.71 -12.94
C GLU A 130 24.66 4.15 -12.61
N SER A 131 24.47 5.23 -11.83
CA SER A 131 23.15 5.75 -11.50
C SER A 131 22.39 6.22 -12.75
N PRO A 132 21.04 6.11 -12.75
CA PRO A 132 20.22 6.55 -13.87
C PRO A 132 20.24 8.07 -14.01
N VAL A 133 19.88 8.54 -15.21
CA VAL A 133 19.57 9.95 -15.46
C VAL A 133 18.06 10.14 -15.30
N VAL A 134 17.66 11.04 -14.39
CA VAL A 134 16.27 11.37 -14.09
C VAL A 134 16.07 12.86 -14.39
N ASN A 135 15.61 13.15 -15.62
CA ASN A 135 15.34 14.50 -16.09
C ASN A 135 13.99 14.56 -16.84
N PRO A 136 12.99 15.31 -16.35
CA PRO A 136 13.02 16.13 -15.14
C PRO A 136 13.05 15.28 -13.85
N LEU A 137 13.68 15.80 -12.80
CA LEU A 137 13.70 15.19 -11.45
C LEU A 137 12.34 15.40 -10.75
N THR A 138 11.35 14.62 -11.18
CA THR A 138 10.05 14.53 -10.51
C THR A 138 9.97 13.26 -9.66
N ALA A 139 9.05 13.23 -8.69
CA ALA A 139 8.84 12.06 -7.84
C ALA A 139 8.43 10.82 -8.67
N GLU A 140 7.64 10.97 -9.73
CA GLU A 140 7.26 9.86 -10.60
C GLU A 140 8.45 9.33 -11.41
N ASN A 141 9.23 10.23 -12.03
CA ASN A 141 10.38 9.82 -12.81
C ASN A 141 11.45 9.19 -11.92
N TYR A 142 11.62 9.70 -10.70
CA TYR A 142 12.48 9.09 -9.69
C TYR A 142 12.02 7.66 -9.36
N LEU A 143 10.73 7.47 -9.04
CA LEU A 143 10.17 6.14 -8.75
C LEU A 143 10.37 5.16 -9.92
N MET A 144 10.10 5.60 -11.16
CA MET A 144 10.26 4.78 -12.36
C MET A 144 11.72 4.33 -12.60
N ASN A 145 12.70 5.08 -12.12
CA ASN A 145 14.12 4.77 -12.26
C ASN A 145 14.73 4.16 -10.99
N PHE A 146 13.96 4.05 -9.90
CA PHE A 146 14.48 3.59 -8.61
C PHE A 146 15.04 2.17 -8.68
N GLY A 147 14.41 1.26 -9.43
CA GLY A 147 14.94 -0.09 -9.63
C GLY A 147 16.33 -0.12 -10.25
N ILE A 148 16.65 0.82 -11.17
CA ILE A 148 17.99 0.96 -11.75
C ILE A 148 18.98 1.44 -10.69
N LEU A 149 18.62 2.51 -9.95
CA LEU A 149 19.43 3.04 -8.86
C LEU A 149 19.70 1.97 -7.79
N ALA A 150 18.67 1.25 -7.36
CA ALA A 150 18.75 0.25 -6.31
C ALA A 150 19.67 -0.93 -6.69
N ARG A 151 19.88 -1.20 -7.98
CA ARG A 151 20.81 -2.24 -8.47
C ARG A 151 22.26 -1.77 -8.60
N THR A 152 22.55 -0.49 -8.43
CA THR A 152 23.93 0.01 -8.48
C THR A 152 24.76 -0.60 -7.35
N SER A 153 26.07 -0.79 -7.60
CA SER A 153 26.97 -1.44 -6.66
C SER A 153 27.06 -0.71 -5.31
N PHE A 154 27.14 0.62 -5.33
CA PHE A 154 27.22 1.42 -4.11
C PHE A 154 25.94 1.35 -3.29
N PHE A 155 24.77 1.37 -3.95
CA PHE A 155 23.49 1.29 -3.26
C PHE A 155 23.29 -0.10 -2.65
N GLN A 156 23.63 -1.16 -3.38
CA GLN A 156 23.59 -2.53 -2.87
C GLN A 156 24.58 -2.75 -1.72
N GLN A 157 25.75 -2.11 -1.74
CA GLN A 157 26.69 -2.16 -0.62
C GLN A 157 26.14 -1.45 0.62
N ALA A 158 25.45 -0.32 0.44
CA ALA A 158 24.86 0.43 1.55
C ALA A 158 23.60 -0.25 2.12
N PHE A 159 22.75 -0.83 1.26
CA PHE A 159 21.48 -1.45 1.63
C PHE A 159 21.15 -2.67 0.74
N PRO A 160 21.72 -3.86 1.02
CA PRO A 160 21.51 -5.06 0.20
C PRO A 160 20.05 -5.49 0.06
N GLU A 161 19.22 -5.23 1.09
CA GLU A 161 17.83 -5.65 1.13
C GLU A 161 16.86 -4.67 0.46
N VAL A 162 17.36 -3.56 -0.10
CA VAL A 162 16.56 -2.53 -0.78
C VAL A 162 15.54 -3.16 -1.74
N PRO A 163 14.26 -2.69 -1.75
CA PRO A 163 13.31 -3.13 -2.75
C PRO A 163 13.77 -2.77 -4.14
N ILE A 164 13.64 -3.72 -5.06
CA ILE A 164 13.89 -3.47 -6.47
C ILE A 164 12.55 -3.25 -7.16
N ILE A 165 12.24 -1.97 -7.41
CA ILE A 165 10.96 -1.52 -7.95
C ILE A 165 11.16 -1.21 -9.44
N ASP A 166 10.78 -2.17 -10.29
CA ASP A 166 10.87 -2.09 -11.75
C ASP A 166 9.47 -1.97 -12.39
N GLU A 167 9.41 -1.67 -13.69
CA GLU A 167 8.16 -1.65 -14.48
C GLU A 167 7.03 -0.84 -13.83
N VAL A 168 7.36 0.32 -13.26
CA VAL A 168 6.41 1.15 -12.52
C VAL A 168 5.34 1.71 -13.45
N LYS A 169 4.08 1.48 -13.10
CA LYS A 169 2.90 2.08 -13.71
C LYS A 169 2.14 2.90 -12.68
N ILE A 170 2.15 4.22 -12.88
CA ILE A 170 1.45 5.17 -12.01
C ILE A 170 -0.06 5.00 -12.20
N ILE A 171 -0.78 4.79 -11.10
CA ILE A 171 -2.24 4.65 -11.06
C ILE A 171 -2.89 5.93 -10.59
N ASN A 172 -2.37 6.52 -9.51
CA ASN A 172 -2.81 7.81 -8.99
C ASN A 172 -1.62 8.58 -8.43
N LYS A 173 -1.74 9.91 -8.39
CA LYS A 173 -0.72 10.78 -7.79
C LYS A 173 -1.34 12.05 -7.22
N GLN A 174 -0.80 12.51 -6.12
CA GLN A 174 -1.18 13.75 -5.45
C GLN A 174 0.06 14.53 -5.07
N SER A 175 0.10 15.81 -5.46
CA SER A 175 1.15 16.73 -5.05
C SER A 175 0.99 17.10 -3.58
N ILE A 176 2.11 17.19 -2.87
CA ILE A 176 2.14 17.68 -1.50
C ILE A 176 2.31 19.20 -1.54
N ALA A 177 1.40 19.92 -0.89
CA ALA A 177 1.46 21.38 -0.75
C ALA A 177 2.61 21.81 0.18
N ASP A 178 3.02 23.09 0.10
CA ASP A 178 4.00 23.73 0.99
C ASP A 178 5.37 23.03 1.08
N LYS A 179 6.03 22.88 -0.08
CA LYS A 179 7.42 22.38 -0.15
C LYS A 179 8.45 23.52 -0.04
N PRO A 180 9.50 23.39 0.80
CA PRO A 180 10.67 24.27 0.76
C PRO A 180 11.27 24.41 -0.64
N SER A 181 11.92 25.55 -0.91
CA SER A 181 12.45 25.90 -2.24
C SER A 181 13.55 24.96 -2.76
N TYR A 182 14.27 24.28 -1.86
CA TYR A 182 15.30 23.30 -2.23
C TYR A 182 14.72 21.93 -2.64
N ILE A 183 13.42 21.71 -2.45
CA ILE A 183 12.74 20.49 -2.89
C ILE A 183 12.31 20.65 -4.34
N SER A 184 12.73 19.72 -5.19
CA SER A 184 12.37 19.64 -6.61
C SER A 184 10.90 19.26 -6.77
N ASP A 185 10.47 18.16 -6.17
CA ASP A 185 9.09 17.67 -6.25
C ASP A 185 8.74 16.84 -4.99
N ALA A 186 7.46 16.80 -4.63
CA ALA A 186 6.97 16.02 -3.50
C ALA A 186 5.57 15.47 -3.81
N LYS A 187 5.43 14.13 -3.82
CA LYS A 187 4.18 13.47 -4.19
C LYS A 187 3.90 12.22 -3.35
N LEU A 188 2.61 11.98 -3.13
CA LEU A 188 2.09 10.66 -2.84
C LEU A 188 1.67 10.00 -4.15
N ILE A 189 2.17 8.80 -4.40
CA ILE A 189 1.97 8.05 -5.64
C ILE A 189 1.40 6.68 -5.29
N ARG A 190 0.31 6.29 -5.95
CA ARG A 190 -0.13 4.89 -6.02
C ARG A 190 0.34 4.31 -7.35
N ALA A 191 1.06 3.20 -7.31
CA ALA A 191 1.58 2.57 -8.50
C ALA A 191 1.54 1.04 -8.45
N GLU A 192 1.40 0.43 -9.61
CA GLU A 192 1.76 -0.96 -9.83
C GLU A 192 3.25 -1.04 -10.15
N PHE A 193 3.92 -2.11 -9.75
CA PHE A 193 5.33 -2.34 -10.04
C PHE A 193 5.65 -3.84 -10.13
N ARG A 194 6.85 -4.17 -10.59
CA ARG A 194 7.41 -5.51 -10.47
C ARG A 194 8.61 -5.53 -9.54
N GLN A 195 8.67 -6.56 -8.72
CA GLN A 195 9.88 -6.96 -8.01
C GLN A 195 10.07 -8.46 -8.23
N ASN A 196 11.23 -8.85 -8.74
CA ASN A 196 11.56 -10.25 -9.04
C ASN A 196 10.44 -10.97 -9.85
N ASN A 197 9.97 -10.30 -10.90
CA ASN A 197 8.89 -10.72 -11.79
C ASN A 197 7.50 -10.86 -11.16
N LYS A 198 7.32 -10.56 -9.86
CA LYS A 198 6.02 -10.59 -9.20
C LYS A 198 5.37 -9.21 -9.28
N LEU A 199 4.06 -9.21 -9.57
CA LEU A 199 3.28 -7.99 -9.69
C LEU A 199 2.86 -7.49 -8.31
N GLY A 200 3.35 -6.30 -7.96
CA GLY A 200 3.03 -5.60 -6.73
C GLY A 200 2.26 -4.31 -6.98
N GLU A 201 1.73 -3.76 -5.90
CA GLU A 201 1.12 -2.46 -5.84
C GLU A 201 1.59 -1.76 -4.57
N GLY A 202 1.71 -0.43 -4.60
CA GLY A 202 2.11 0.32 -3.43
C GLY A 202 1.68 1.78 -3.42
N TYR A 203 1.70 2.32 -2.21
CA TYR A 203 1.70 3.75 -1.94
C TYR A 203 3.12 4.21 -1.65
N PHE A 204 3.55 5.26 -2.33
CA PHE A 204 4.90 5.80 -2.26
C PHE A 204 4.82 7.30 -1.97
N TYR A 205 5.33 7.72 -0.82
CA TYR A 205 5.55 9.13 -0.52
C TYR A 205 7.00 9.46 -0.87
N ILE A 206 7.22 10.35 -1.83
CA ILE A 206 8.54 10.67 -2.35
C ILE A 206 8.72 12.17 -2.35
N VAL A 207 9.78 12.63 -1.70
CA VAL A 207 10.31 13.98 -1.83
C VAL A 207 11.60 13.88 -2.65
N THR A 208 11.80 14.80 -3.58
CA THR A 208 13.02 14.85 -4.40
C THR A 208 13.72 16.17 -4.22
N ALA A 209 15.04 16.17 -4.20
CA ALA A 209 15.85 17.37 -4.15
C ALA A 209 17.01 17.26 -5.15
N ASP A 210 17.33 18.37 -5.81
CA ASP A 210 18.54 18.52 -6.62
C ASP A 210 19.60 19.23 -5.77
N ILE A 211 20.75 18.56 -5.64
CA ILE A 211 21.93 19.08 -4.96
C ILE A 211 23.08 19.08 -5.97
N PHE A 212 23.35 20.25 -6.54
CA PHE A 212 24.43 20.48 -7.50
C PHE A 212 24.40 19.57 -8.74
N GLY A 213 23.20 19.31 -9.31
CA GLY A 213 23.02 18.48 -10.50
C GLY A 213 22.87 16.98 -10.22
N LEU A 214 22.91 16.60 -8.93
CA LEU A 214 22.60 15.26 -8.47
C LEU A 214 21.24 15.26 -7.76
N GLY A 215 20.36 14.37 -8.19
CA GLY A 215 19.03 14.18 -7.62
C GLY A 215 19.03 13.14 -6.53
N TYR A 216 18.20 13.36 -5.52
CA TYR A 216 18.02 12.43 -4.40
C TYR A 216 16.53 12.25 -4.13
N GLY A 217 16.12 11.02 -3.82
CA GLY A 217 14.87 10.73 -3.12
C GLY A 217 15.08 11.02 -1.63
N MET A 218 14.77 12.24 -1.23
CA MET A 218 14.70 12.62 0.17
C MET A 218 13.39 12.03 0.73
N MET A 219 13.39 11.41 1.90
CA MET A 219 12.16 10.91 2.53
C MET A 219 11.32 10.05 1.58
N PHE A 220 11.91 8.95 1.13
CA PHE A 220 11.23 7.98 0.29
C PHE A 220 10.61 6.89 1.16
N THR A 221 9.31 7.02 1.40
CA THR A 221 8.51 6.05 2.16
C THR A 221 7.66 5.21 1.22
N GLY A 222 7.53 3.92 1.49
CA GLY A 222 6.65 3.04 0.73
C GLY A 222 5.94 1.99 1.56
N ILE A 223 4.67 1.78 1.26
CA ILE A 223 3.86 0.63 1.68
C ILE A 223 3.55 -0.18 0.42
N THR A 224 3.92 -1.45 0.40
CA THR A 224 3.77 -2.32 -0.77
C THR A 224 3.15 -3.67 -0.41
N ALA A 225 2.43 -4.25 -1.36
CA ALA A 225 1.85 -5.58 -1.28
C ALA A 225 1.78 -6.25 -2.67
N PRO A 226 1.51 -7.56 -2.74
CA PRO A 226 0.98 -8.17 -3.95
C PRO A 226 -0.27 -7.42 -4.43
N LYS A 227 -0.42 -7.28 -5.75
CA LYS A 227 -1.60 -6.64 -6.33
C LYS A 227 -2.89 -7.28 -5.79
N GLY A 228 -3.83 -6.44 -5.36
CA GLY A 228 -5.10 -6.86 -4.75
C GLY A 228 -5.06 -7.11 -3.24
N LEU A 229 -3.89 -7.05 -2.60
CA LEU A 229 -3.76 -7.18 -1.13
C LEU A 229 -3.36 -5.87 -0.45
N LEU A 230 -3.06 -4.81 -1.20
CA LEU A 230 -2.57 -3.56 -0.65
C LEU A 230 -3.54 -2.95 0.36
N ASP A 231 -4.81 -2.83 0.00
CA ASP A 231 -5.80 -2.16 0.85
C ASP A 231 -6.09 -2.88 2.16
N LEU A 232 -5.85 -4.20 2.19
CA LEU A 232 -5.99 -4.99 3.41
C LEU A 232 -4.90 -4.68 4.44
N ILE A 233 -3.68 -4.40 3.98
CA ILE A 233 -2.52 -4.23 4.87
C ILE A 233 -2.21 -2.77 5.19
N VAL A 234 -2.66 -1.83 4.37
CA VAL A 234 -2.39 -0.39 4.52
C VAL A 234 -2.76 0.14 5.91
N PRO A 235 -3.94 -0.17 6.50
CA PRO A 235 -4.29 0.36 7.83
C PRO A 235 -3.27 0.02 8.92
N SER A 236 -2.83 -1.23 8.99
CA SER A 236 -1.82 -1.67 9.97
C SER A 236 -0.46 -1.05 9.69
N LEU A 237 -0.06 -0.94 8.43
CA LEU A 237 1.25 -0.36 8.08
C LEU A 237 1.28 1.15 8.26
N LEU A 238 0.13 1.84 8.19
CA LEU A 238 0.02 3.24 8.58
C LEU A 238 0.14 3.41 10.09
N GLN A 239 -0.50 2.55 10.90
CA GLN A 239 -0.28 2.56 12.34
C GLN A 239 1.19 2.32 12.71
N SER A 240 1.87 1.46 11.95
CA SER A 240 3.33 1.27 12.05
C SER A 240 4.08 2.58 11.78
N LEU A 241 3.82 3.25 10.66
CA LEU A 241 4.45 4.55 10.35
C LEU A 241 4.21 5.62 11.41
N LYS A 242 2.99 5.75 11.93
CA LYS A 242 2.64 6.72 13.00
C LYS A 242 3.38 6.48 14.30
N SER A 243 3.74 5.24 14.57
CA SER A 243 4.48 4.89 15.79
C SER A 243 5.98 5.17 15.72
N PHE A 244 6.48 5.58 14.55
CA PHE A 244 7.91 5.82 14.39
C PHE A 244 8.36 7.05 15.20
N THR A 245 9.40 6.87 16.01
CA THR A 245 10.04 7.96 16.75
C THR A 245 11.57 7.84 16.69
N VAL A 246 12.25 8.96 16.93
CA VAL A 246 13.71 9.06 16.97
C VAL A 246 14.14 9.53 18.36
N SER A 247 15.14 8.87 18.95
CA SER A 247 15.69 9.22 20.27
C SER A 247 16.37 10.60 20.24
N SER A 248 16.09 11.41 21.26
CA SER A 248 16.77 12.69 21.50
C SER A 248 18.27 12.50 21.73
N GLU A 249 18.66 11.46 22.44
CA GLU A 249 20.07 11.16 22.75
C GLU A 249 20.85 10.82 21.48
N TYR A 250 20.23 10.09 20.56
CA TYR A 250 20.79 9.77 19.24
C TYR A 250 20.98 11.03 18.39
N VAL A 251 19.96 11.89 18.33
CA VAL A 251 20.04 13.18 17.65
C VAL A 251 21.17 14.03 18.20
N ASP A 252 21.25 14.15 19.53
CA ASP A 252 22.30 14.93 20.18
C ASP A 252 23.70 14.36 19.89
N ALA A 253 23.83 13.04 19.81
CA ALA A 253 25.08 12.40 19.42
C ALA A 253 25.47 12.74 17.97
N CYS A 254 24.51 12.73 17.05
CA CYS A 254 24.71 13.14 15.65
C CYS A 254 25.13 14.61 15.53
N ILE A 255 24.50 15.51 16.29
CA ILE A 255 24.88 16.94 16.31
C ILE A 255 26.31 17.10 16.84
N ARG A 256 26.66 16.44 17.96
CA ARG A 256 28.00 16.49 18.55
C ARG A 256 29.08 15.95 17.61
N ALA A 257 28.75 14.95 16.79
CA ALA A 257 29.65 14.41 15.79
C ALA A 257 29.90 15.35 14.59
N GLN A 258 29.37 16.58 14.62
CA GLN A 258 29.43 17.57 13.53
C GLN A 258 28.83 17.05 12.21
N ASN A 259 27.92 16.07 12.30
CA ASN A 259 27.03 15.78 11.19
C ASN A 259 26.01 16.92 11.12
N ASN A 260 26.35 18.00 10.39
CA ASN A 260 25.46 19.15 10.17
C ASN A 260 24.10 18.76 9.51
N ALA A 261 23.97 17.50 9.08
CA ALA A 261 22.73 16.90 8.61
C ALA A 261 21.88 16.26 9.74
N ALA A 262 22.29 16.27 11.01
CA ALA A 262 21.58 15.69 12.14
C ALA A 262 20.15 16.25 12.33
N THR A 263 19.90 17.49 11.92
CA THR A 263 18.55 18.06 11.85
C THR A 263 17.60 17.22 10.97
N GLY A 264 18.11 16.56 9.93
CA GLY A 264 17.34 15.65 9.08
C GLY A 264 16.85 14.40 9.83
N ALA A 265 17.60 13.91 10.82
CA ALA A 265 17.19 12.77 11.63
C ALA A 265 16.01 13.10 12.56
N LEU A 266 15.98 14.30 13.14
CA LEU A 266 14.82 14.80 13.92
C LEU A 266 13.57 14.92 13.04
N GLU A 267 13.76 15.44 11.84
CA GLU A 267 12.68 15.74 10.91
C GLU A 267 12.03 14.43 10.42
N ALA A 268 12.78 13.33 10.34
CA ALA A 268 12.29 12.00 9.95
C ALA A 268 11.03 11.56 10.71
N GLY A 269 11.00 11.70 12.04
CA GLY A 269 9.84 11.31 12.85
C GLY A 269 8.60 12.15 12.55
N ARG A 270 8.77 13.48 12.50
CA ARG A 270 7.70 14.43 12.16
C ARG A 270 7.18 14.26 10.74
N ILE A 271 8.04 13.78 9.82
CA ILE A 271 7.67 13.53 8.43
C ILE A 271 6.94 12.21 8.29
N LEU A 272 7.38 11.16 8.96
CA LEU A 272 6.73 9.87 8.88
C LEU A 272 5.30 9.93 9.40
N ASP A 273 5.09 10.66 10.51
CA ASP A 273 3.75 10.99 11.01
C ASP A 273 2.88 11.71 9.95
N LYS A 274 3.36 12.84 9.40
CA LYS A 274 2.63 13.57 8.34
C LYS A 274 2.39 12.75 7.08
N SER A 275 3.38 11.96 6.64
CA SER A 275 3.26 11.11 5.46
C SER A 275 2.22 10.01 5.70
N SER A 276 2.16 9.47 6.92
CA SER A 276 1.14 8.50 7.29
C SER A 276 -0.26 9.13 7.29
N ASP A 277 -0.43 10.36 7.78
CA ASP A 277 -1.72 11.04 7.71
C ASP A 277 -2.15 11.28 6.27
N THR A 278 -1.22 11.72 5.41
CA THR A 278 -1.52 11.93 3.98
C THR A 278 -1.87 10.63 3.27
N ILE A 279 -1.13 9.54 3.53
CA ILE A 279 -1.44 8.24 2.93
C ILE A 279 -2.79 7.72 3.46
N MET A 280 -3.10 7.92 4.74
CA MET A 280 -4.39 7.56 5.33
C MET A 280 -5.54 8.28 4.64
N GLU A 281 -5.46 9.60 4.50
CA GLU A 281 -6.49 10.41 3.83
C GLU A 281 -6.76 9.93 2.40
N VAL A 282 -5.70 9.68 1.62
CA VAL A 282 -5.85 9.18 0.24
C VAL A 282 -6.43 7.78 0.19
N TRP A 283 -6.07 6.93 1.14
CA TRP A 283 -6.62 5.57 1.25
C TRP A 283 -8.09 5.58 1.65
N GLU A 284 -8.48 6.37 2.64
CA GLU A 284 -9.88 6.54 3.07
C GLU A 284 -10.76 7.08 1.93
N ASN A 285 -10.32 8.15 1.26
CA ASN A 285 -11.01 8.73 0.10
C ASN A 285 -11.19 7.72 -1.04
N LYS A 286 -10.18 6.87 -1.28
CA LYS A 286 -10.27 5.80 -2.28
C LYS A 286 -11.32 4.78 -1.88
N LEU A 287 -11.31 4.31 -0.63
CA LEU A 287 -12.29 3.33 -0.15
C LEU A 287 -13.72 3.85 -0.26
N GLU A 288 -13.94 5.11 0.11
CA GLU A 288 -15.25 5.75 -0.05
C GLU A 288 -15.69 5.78 -1.52
N SER A 289 -14.76 6.13 -2.43
CA SER A 289 -15.03 6.13 -3.86
C SER A 289 -15.32 4.73 -4.42
N GLU A 290 -14.57 3.70 -4.01
CA GLU A 290 -14.79 2.31 -4.42
C GLU A 290 -16.09 1.75 -3.86
N GLN A 291 -16.42 2.05 -2.59
CA GLN A 291 -17.70 1.70 -1.99
C GLN A 291 -18.86 2.34 -2.76
N ARG A 292 -18.76 3.64 -3.07
CA ARG A 292 -19.74 4.35 -3.88
C ARG A 292 -19.93 3.70 -5.26
N ILE A 293 -18.85 3.34 -5.95
CA ILE A 293 -18.93 2.67 -7.25
C ILE A 293 -19.60 1.31 -7.12
N SER A 294 -19.26 0.54 -6.08
CA SER A 294 -19.87 -0.77 -5.79
C SER A 294 -21.37 -0.64 -5.53
N GLU A 295 -21.81 0.36 -4.77
CA GLU A 295 -23.23 0.63 -4.52
C GLU A 295 -23.98 1.04 -5.80
N LYS A 296 -23.38 1.90 -6.64
CA LYS A 296 -23.91 2.26 -7.96
C LYS A 296 -24.09 1.03 -8.86
N GLN A 297 -23.10 0.13 -8.89
CA GLN A 297 -23.16 -1.11 -9.67
C GLN A 297 -24.21 -2.09 -9.14
N SER A 298 -24.29 -2.25 -7.82
CA SER A 298 -25.29 -3.11 -7.17
C SER A 298 -26.71 -2.65 -7.48
N ALA A 299 -26.98 -1.34 -7.35
CA ALA A 299 -28.27 -0.75 -7.71
C ALA A 299 -28.62 -1.00 -9.18
N ALA A 300 -27.66 -0.82 -10.10
CA ALA A 300 -27.86 -1.10 -11.52
C ALA A 300 -28.14 -2.58 -11.83
N ILE A 301 -27.46 -3.52 -11.16
CA ILE A 301 -27.69 -4.97 -11.30
C ILE A 301 -29.07 -5.37 -10.76
N LEU A 302 -29.49 -4.77 -9.65
CA LEU A 302 -30.78 -5.01 -9.03
C LEU A 302 -31.94 -4.28 -9.73
N GLY A 303 -31.63 -3.38 -10.68
CA GLY A 303 -32.62 -2.65 -11.47
C GLY A 303 -33.26 -1.48 -10.73
N TYR A 304 -32.54 -0.84 -9.81
CA TYR A 304 -33.03 0.30 -9.03
C TYR A 304 -32.10 1.53 -9.14
N SER A 305 -32.69 2.70 -8.88
CA SER A 305 -32.04 4.01 -8.72
C SER A 305 -32.30 4.54 -7.31
N ARG A 306 -31.68 5.67 -6.93
CA ARG A 306 -31.86 6.29 -5.61
C ARG A 306 -32.12 7.81 -5.73
N LEU A 307 -32.94 8.34 -4.84
CA LEU A 307 -33.17 9.79 -4.63
C LEU A 307 -32.83 10.17 -3.20
N TYR A 308 -32.27 11.37 -3.01
CA TYR A 308 -31.85 11.89 -1.71
C TYR A 308 -32.81 12.97 -1.19
N ASN A 309 -33.18 12.88 0.08
CA ASN A 309 -33.95 13.88 0.79
C ASN A 309 -33.03 14.83 1.60
N PRO A 310 -32.81 16.07 1.16
CA PRO A 310 -31.92 17.00 1.85
C PRO A 310 -32.48 17.52 3.19
N GLN A 311 -33.77 17.34 3.47
CA GLN A 311 -34.41 17.81 4.72
C GLN A 311 -34.29 16.78 5.85
N THR A 312 -34.36 15.49 5.52
CA THR A 312 -34.33 14.40 6.49
C THR A 312 -33.04 13.58 6.48
N ASP A 313 -32.15 13.83 5.50
CA ASP A 313 -30.94 13.03 5.26
C ASP A 313 -31.26 11.56 4.92
N GLU A 314 -32.46 11.31 4.37
CA GLU A 314 -32.92 9.97 3.97
C GLU A 314 -32.64 9.69 2.49
N VAL A 315 -32.50 8.41 2.15
CA VAL A 315 -32.31 7.94 0.78
C VAL A 315 -33.46 6.99 0.42
N TYR A 316 -34.06 7.17 -0.75
CA TYR A 316 -35.15 6.33 -1.24
C TYR A 316 -34.72 5.56 -2.48
N GLU A 317 -34.87 4.23 -2.44
CA GLU A 317 -34.74 3.35 -3.60
C GLU A 317 -36.01 3.42 -4.46
N ILE A 318 -35.83 3.55 -5.76
CA ILE A 318 -36.89 3.73 -6.76
C ILE A 318 -36.52 3.00 -8.06
N THR A 319 -37.45 2.88 -9.00
CA THR A 319 -37.11 2.35 -10.32
C THR A 319 -36.46 3.42 -11.22
N PRO A 320 -35.64 3.04 -12.21
CA PRO A 320 -35.08 3.99 -13.18
C PRO A 320 -36.15 4.79 -13.92
N GLU A 321 -37.28 4.17 -14.27
CA GLU A 321 -38.40 4.85 -14.94
C GLU A 321 -39.05 5.89 -14.03
N PHE A 322 -39.17 5.59 -12.73
CA PHE A 322 -39.66 6.55 -11.76
C PHE A 322 -38.68 7.71 -11.59
N TYR A 323 -37.36 7.45 -11.59
CA TYR A 323 -36.35 8.49 -11.49
C TYR A 323 -36.47 9.50 -12.64
N GLU A 324 -36.55 9.00 -13.88
CA GLU A 324 -36.72 9.84 -15.07
C GLU A 324 -38.04 10.61 -15.04
N TYR A 325 -39.14 9.97 -14.59
CA TYR A 325 -40.42 10.64 -14.43
C TYR A 325 -40.33 11.77 -13.41
N TYR A 326 -39.81 11.46 -12.21
CA TYR A 326 -39.69 12.39 -11.10
C TYR A 326 -38.80 13.59 -11.43
N GLN A 327 -37.69 13.41 -12.15
CA GLN A 327 -36.84 14.54 -12.57
C GLN A 327 -37.58 15.59 -13.42
N ASN A 328 -38.62 15.18 -14.15
CA ASN A 328 -39.38 16.06 -15.04
C ASN A 328 -40.71 16.54 -14.43
N HIS A 329 -41.19 15.88 -13.37
CA HIS A 329 -42.52 16.10 -12.78
C HIS A 329 -42.45 16.23 -11.26
N SER A 330 -41.32 16.64 -10.68
CA SER A 330 -41.12 16.64 -9.22
C SER A 330 -42.20 17.46 -8.49
N ASN A 331 -42.68 18.54 -9.12
CA ASN A 331 -43.74 19.41 -8.61
C ASN A 331 -45.13 18.75 -8.48
N GLU A 332 -45.30 17.52 -8.97
CA GLU A 332 -46.54 16.74 -8.81
C GLU A 332 -46.56 15.93 -7.50
N PHE A 333 -45.44 15.85 -6.77
CA PHE A 333 -45.27 15.03 -5.57
C PHE A 333 -45.20 15.89 -4.30
N GLU A 334 -45.56 15.30 -3.16
CA GLU A 334 -45.43 15.98 -1.84
C GLU A 334 -43.97 16.23 -1.48
N LEU A 335 -43.08 15.34 -1.93
CA LEU A 335 -41.63 15.47 -1.80
C LEU A 335 -41.06 16.00 -3.11
N ASP A 336 -41.36 17.25 -3.50
CA ASP A 336 -40.93 17.85 -4.78
C ASP A 336 -39.46 18.32 -4.82
N TYR A 337 -38.75 18.15 -3.72
CA TYR A 337 -37.40 18.65 -3.47
C TYR A 337 -36.34 17.55 -3.33
N LEU A 338 -36.69 16.28 -3.62
CA LEU A 338 -35.71 15.20 -3.66
C LEU A 338 -34.68 15.48 -4.77
N GLN A 339 -33.43 15.15 -4.47
CA GLN A 339 -32.27 15.44 -5.31
C GLN A 339 -31.65 14.16 -5.84
N GLU A 340 -30.84 14.30 -6.89
CA GLU A 340 -29.90 13.26 -7.29
C GLU A 340 -28.97 12.91 -6.12
N MET A 341 -28.62 11.63 -6.00
CA MET A 341 -27.76 11.13 -4.94
C MET A 341 -26.42 11.88 -4.87
N PRO A 342 -26.14 12.59 -3.77
CA PRO A 342 -24.82 13.15 -3.53
C PRO A 342 -23.76 12.04 -3.44
N ASP A 343 -22.56 12.33 -3.94
CA ASP A 343 -21.48 11.35 -4.02
C ASP A 343 -21.04 10.82 -2.64
N ASP A 344 -21.11 11.63 -1.59
CA ASP A 344 -20.76 11.29 -0.20
C ASP A 344 -21.86 10.51 0.55
N LYS A 345 -23.05 10.38 -0.02
CA LYS A 345 -24.23 9.76 0.62
C LYS A 345 -24.54 8.34 0.13
N TRP A 346 -23.72 7.78 -0.76
CA TRP A 346 -23.96 6.44 -1.32
C TRP A 346 -23.87 5.29 -0.31
N SER A 347 -23.28 5.53 0.88
CA SER A 347 -23.21 4.58 1.99
C SER A 347 -24.50 4.47 2.81
N TYR A 348 -25.49 5.35 2.58
CA TYR A 348 -26.73 5.38 3.33
C TYR A 348 -27.64 4.22 2.92
N ALA A 349 -28.27 3.58 3.91
CA ALA A 349 -29.22 2.51 3.67
C ALA A 349 -30.50 3.08 3.03
N PRO A 350 -30.92 2.61 1.84
CA PRO A 350 -32.10 3.14 1.19
C PRO A 350 -33.40 2.61 1.82
N LEU A 351 -34.40 3.47 1.87
CA LEU A 351 -35.79 3.16 2.18
C LEU A 351 -36.55 2.83 0.89
N ASN A 352 -37.59 2.01 0.96
CA ASN A 352 -38.40 1.68 -0.21
C ASN A 352 -39.25 2.90 -0.65
N GLY A 353 -38.85 3.58 -1.73
CA GLY A 353 -39.46 4.83 -2.19
C GLY A 353 -40.96 4.72 -2.49
N ALA A 354 -41.46 3.55 -2.89
CA ALA A 354 -42.88 3.35 -3.16
C ALA A 354 -43.78 3.53 -1.91
N HIS A 355 -43.21 3.46 -0.71
CA HIS A 355 -43.96 3.69 0.54
C HIS A 355 -43.94 5.15 1.00
N TYR A 356 -42.96 5.94 0.57
CA TYR A 356 -42.66 7.27 1.12
C TYR A 356 -42.89 8.41 0.14
N ILE A 357 -42.71 8.18 -1.17
CA ILE A 357 -42.88 9.19 -2.21
C ILE A 357 -44.32 9.09 -2.71
N LYS A 358 -45.15 10.09 -2.37
CA LYS A 358 -46.59 10.14 -2.68
C LYS A 358 -46.95 11.33 -3.54
#